data_AF-A0A9W8ZRH0-F1
#
_entry.id   AF-A0A9W8ZRH0-F1
#
_cell.length_a   1.000
_cell.length_b   1.000
_cell.length_c   1.000
_cell.angle_alpha   90.00
_cell.angle_beta   90.00
_cell.angle_gamma   90.00
#
_symmetry.space_group_name_H-M   'P 1'
#
loop_
_entity.id
_entity.type
_entity.pdbx_description
1 polymer ?
#
loop_
_entity_poly.entity_id
_entity_poly.type
_entity_poly.pdbx_seq_one_letter_code
_entity_poly.pdbx_strand_id
1 'polypeptide(L)'
;MDSSELTSIAINRKARRILHVAMHLNHTYEACAKETVSTIQLAQFQSNPKVHGPRMGAVQLDLTSSTRHSNWNQAVVKLLAETAKSTYPGVSAEVDWRRLFTARIDRIISDATRSRKVGMPYDETKRKKVLKLALHRTLQRRFQTACTMLDYCTSSGDEDGVLFWSYILQSLNIPGTTGVSDEETVSDKASISFRIIKDSNSHHPAFRILFQYVDDLPLLYQDLFEQRGRKLKHPRRFPVSNAAKTHIASLHHLAFQEEHGQCSGSGGDTCPSRFVY
;
A
#
# COMPACT_ATOMS: atom_id res chain seq x y z
N MET A 1 -25.36 13.94 9.43
CA MET A 1 -24.07 13.41 8.93
C MET A 1 -23.06 13.60 10.04
N ASP A 2 -22.69 12.52 10.72
CA ASP A 2 -21.71 12.59 11.79
C ASP A 2 -20.41 13.15 11.25
N SER A 3 -19.91 14.20 11.91
CA SER A 3 -18.54 14.69 11.76
C SER A 3 -17.63 13.62 12.36
N SER A 4 -17.50 12.49 11.65
CA SER A 4 -16.66 11.39 12.12
C SER A 4 -15.25 11.94 12.25
N GLU A 5 -14.71 11.86 13.47
CA GLU A 5 -13.34 12.24 13.77
C GLU A 5 -12.44 11.56 12.74
N LEU A 6 -11.92 12.36 11.80
CA LEU A 6 -11.02 11.86 10.79
C LEU A 6 -9.74 11.45 11.49
N THR A 7 -9.60 10.14 11.67
CA THR A 7 -8.44 9.58 12.36
C THR A 7 -7.14 10.13 11.74
N SER A 8 -6.14 10.34 12.58
CA SER A 8 -4.80 10.79 12.14
C SER A 8 -4.22 9.90 11.02
N ILE A 9 -4.63 8.63 10.96
CA ILE A 9 -4.29 7.67 9.91
C ILE A 9 -4.90 8.09 8.55
N ALA A 10 -6.18 8.47 8.51
CA ALA A 10 -6.86 8.90 7.30
C ALA A 10 -6.26 10.19 6.74
N ILE A 11 -5.96 11.17 7.60
CA ILE A 11 -5.28 12.42 7.23
C ILE A 11 -3.90 12.13 6.62
N ASN A 12 -3.12 11.25 7.26
CA ASN A 12 -1.79 10.87 6.77
C ASN A 12 -1.84 10.15 5.42
N ARG A 13 -2.90 9.34 5.17
CA ARG A 13 -3.13 8.66 3.90
C ARG A 13 -3.46 9.68 2.79
N LYS A 14 -4.35 10.64 3.08
CA LYS A 14 -4.71 11.74 2.17
C LYS A 14 -3.50 12.59 1.80
N ALA A 15 -2.71 13.02 2.79
CA ALA A 15 -1.47 13.76 2.56
C ALA A 15 -0.47 12.98 1.69
N ARG A 16 -0.32 11.67 1.95
CA ARG A 16 0.57 10.81 1.14
C ARG A 16 0.13 10.79 -0.32
N ARG A 17 -1.17 10.62 -0.57
CA ARG A 17 -1.73 10.58 -1.92
C ARG A 17 -1.47 11.87 -2.68
N ILE A 18 -1.68 13.04 -2.06
CA ILE A 18 -1.40 14.34 -2.69
C ILE A 18 0.09 14.45 -3.04
N LEU A 19 0.98 14.12 -2.12
CA LEU A 19 2.43 14.15 -2.37
C LEU A 19 2.82 13.22 -3.54
N HIS A 20 2.26 12.01 -3.57
CA HIS A 20 2.52 11.03 -4.63
C HIS A 20 2.07 11.52 -6.00
N VAL A 21 0.86 12.09 -6.08
CA VAL A 21 0.35 12.70 -7.32
C VAL A 21 1.21 13.89 -7.74
N ALA A 22 1.58 14.77 -6.79
CA ALA A 22 2.34 15.98 -7.09
C ALA A 22 3.73 15.69 -7.70
N MET A 23 4.40 14.64 -7.21
CA MET A 23 5.77 14.29 -7.57
C MET A 23 5.87 13.10 -8.55
N HIS A 24 4.74 12.56 -9.02
CA HIS A 24 4.66 11.28 -9.74
C HIS A 24 5.48 10.18 -9.07
N LEU A 25 5.04 9.81 -7.87
CA LEU A 25 5.63 8.73 -7.07
C LEU A 25 4.62 7.62 -6.88
N ASN A 26 5.10 6.38 -6.95
CA ASN A 26 4.36 5.22 -6.47
C ASN A 26 4.62 5.03 -4.97
N HIS A 27 5.86 5.34 -4.55
CA HIS A 27 6.28 5.21 -3.17
C HIS A 27 7.03 6.43 -2.67
N THR A 28 6.87 6.76 -1.39
CA THR A 28 7.49 7.96 -0.80
C THR A 28 9.02 7.93 -0.88
N TYR A 29 9.64 6.75 -0.86
CA TYR A 29 11.09 6.63 -0.95
C TYR A 29 11.63 7.11 -2.30
N GLU A 30 10.86 7.01 -3.38
CA GLU A 30 11.26 7.39 -4.74
C GLU A 30 11.55 8.90 -4.83
N ALA A 31 10.95 9.69 -3.94
CA ALA A 31 11.20 11.13 -3.85
C ALA A 31 12.69 11.45 -3.62
N CYS A 32 13.41 10.56 -2.94
CA CYS A 32 14.85 10.72 -2.68
C CYS A 32 15.71 10.42 -3.92
N ALA A 33 15.17 9.70 -4.90
CA ALA A 33 15.83 9.33 -6.14
C ALA A 33 15.56 10.32 -7.29
N LYS A 34 14.49 11.10 -7.19
CA LYS A 34 14.13 12.11 -8.19
C LYS A 34 15.26 13.12 -8.36
N GLU A 35 15.40 13.60 -9.58
CA GLU A 35 16.28 14.72 -9.89
C GLU A 35 15.91 15.93 -9.03
N THR A 36 16.94 16.60 -8.52
CA THR A 36 16.75 17.87 -7.82
C THR A 36 16.32 18.92 -8.84
N VAL A 37 15.54 19.91 -8.40
CA VAL A 37 15.24 21.07 -9.24
C VAL A 37 16.55 21.70 -9.74
N SER A 38 16.58 22.04 -11.03
CA SER A 38 17.78 22.59 -11.66
C SER A 38 18.11 23.99 -11.14
N THR A 39 19.37 24.38 -11.18
CA THR A 39 19.81 25.74 -10.80
C THR A 39 19.19 26.82 -11.68
N ILE A 40 18.98 26.52 -12.97
CA ILE A 40 18.31 27.42 -13.93
C ILE A 40 16.86 27.66 -13.49
N GLN A 41 16.13 26.59 -13.15
CA GLN A 41 14.74 26.69 -12.70
C GLN A 41 14.63 27.41 -11.35
N LEU A 42 15.58 27.21 -10.44
CA LEU A 42 15.68 27.98 -9.20
C LEU A 42 15.89 29.48 -9.45
N ALA A 43 16.76 29.84 -10.39
CA ALA A 43 16.99 31.24 -10.76
C ALA A 43 15.75 31.88 -11.41
N GLN A 44 15.07 31.14 -12.30
CA GLN A 44 13.79 31.58 -12.89
C GLN A 44 12.69 31.73 -11.84
N PHE A 45 12.65 30.84 -10.86
CA PHE A 45 11.72 30.96 -9.74
C PHE A 45 11.99 32.19 -8.89
N GLN A 46 13.26 32.51 -8.63
CA GLN A 46 13.65 33.71 -7.89
C GLN A 46 13.25 35.01 -8.62
N SER A 47 13.34 35.04 -9.96
CA SER A 47 12.94 36.21 -10.74
C SER A 47 11.42 36.39 -10.82
N ASN A 48 10.66 35.30 -10.99
CA ASN A 48 9.20 35.35 -11.02
C ASN A 48 8.55 34.07 -10.43
N PRO A 49 8.31 34.05 -9.10
CA PRO A 49 7.75 32.88 -8.41
C PRO A 49 6.36 32.46 -8.90
N LYS A 50 5.57 33.41 -9.43
CA LYS A 50 4.20 33.14 -9.88
C LYS A 50 4.18 32.33 -11.18
N VAL A 51 5.12 32.60 -12.08
CA VAL A 51 5.18 31.96 -13.41
C VAL A 51 5.99 30.66 -13.37
N HIS A 52 7.13 30.69 -12.67
CA HIS A 52 8.10 29.60 -12.61
C HIS A 52 8.02 28.76 -11.33
N GLY A 53 6.92 28.88 -10.58
CA GLY A 53 6.67 28.08 -9.38
C GLY A 53 6.47 26.59 -9.65
N PRO A 54 6.52 25.75 -8.59
CA PRO A 54 6.23 24.33 -8.70
C PRO A 54 4.80 24.10 -9.18
N ARG A 55 4.58 23.03 -9.96
CA ARG A 55 3.28 22.64 -10.50
C ARG A 55 2.95 21.20 -10.13
N MET A 56 1.67 20.91 -9.91
CA MET A 56 1.21 19.54 -9.66
C MET A 56 1.58 18.64 -10.83
N GLY A 57 2.09 17.44 -10.54
CA GLY A 57 2.59 16.51 -11.56
C GLY A 57 3.97 16.86 -12.13
N ALA A 58 4.65 17.89 -11.61
CA ALA A 58 6.03 18.19 -11.98
C ALA A 58 6.84 18.69 -10.78
N VAL A 59 6.41 18.33 -9.56
CA VAL A 59 7.08 18.77 -8.35
C VAL A 59 8.43 18.05 -8.23
N GLN A 60 9.49 18.85 -8.23
CA GLN A 60 10.83 18.44 -7.83
C GLN A 60 11.17 19.11 -6.49
N LEU A 61 12.08 18.52 -5.73
CA LEU A 61 12.58 19.11 -4.49
C LEU A 61 13.96 19.73 -4.73
N ASP A 62 14.24 20.82 -4.04
CA ASP A 62 15.58 21.34 -3.93
C ASP A 62 16.34 20.56 -2.87
N LEU A 63 17.28 19.73 -3.35
CA LEU A 63 18.19 18.91 -2.55
C LEU A 63 19.63 19.45 -2.57
N THR A 64 19.85 20.63 -3.17
CA THR A 64 21.20 21.22 -3.34
C THR A 64 21.70 21.89 -2.08
N SER A 65 20.78 22.39 -1.24
CA SER A 65 21.10 23.18 -0.07
C SER A 65 20.89 22.40 1.23
N SER A 66 21.77 22.62 2.21
CA SER A 66 21.56 22.20 3.60
C SER A 66 20.29 22.80 4.22
N THR A 67 19.70 23.78 3.55
CA THR A 67 18.50 24.48 3.99
C THR A 67 17.25 23.73 3.57
N ARG A 68 16.71 22.96 4.52
CA ARG A 68 15.32 22.45 4.55
C ARG A 68 14.24 23.51 4.22
N HIS A 69 14.63 24.78 4.17
CA HIS A 69 13.76 25.93 4.03
C HIS A 69 14.01 26.76 2.76
N SER A 70 14.58 26.18 1.69
CA SER A 70 14.70 26.92 0.43
C SER A 70 13.34 27.44 -0.05
N ASN A 71 13.33 28.62 -0.67
CA ASN A 71 12.10 29.27 -1.12
C ASN A 71 11.30 28.35 -2.08
N TRP A 72 11.99 27.53 -2.86
CA TRP A 72 11.38 26.50 -3.71
C TRP A 72 10.63 25.45 -2.89
N ASN A 73 11.27 24.83 -1.90
CA ASN A 73 10.64 23.82 -1.06
C ASN A 73 9.47 24.39 -0.25
N GLN A 74 9.55 25.65 0.19
CA GLN A 74 8.42 26.34 0.83
C GLN A 74 7.24 26.54 -0.14
N ALA A 75 7.51 26.87 -1.40
CA ALA A 75 6.48 26.96 -2.43
C ALA A 75 5.84 25.60 -2.73
N VAL A 76 6.63 24.52 -2.73
CA VAL A 76 6.10 23.15 -2.85
C VAL A 76 5.17 22.83 -1.69
N VAL A 77 5.57 23.09 -0.44
CA VAL A 77 4.72 22.89 0.74
C VAL A 77 3.42 23.69 0.63
N LYS A 78 3.49 24.94 0.18
CA LYS A 78 2.32 25.79 -0.03
C LYS A 78 1.38 25.19 -1.07
N LEU A 79 1.89 24.80 -2.24
CA LEU A 79 1.14 24.15 -3.31
C LEU A 79 0.42 22.88 -2.81
N LEU A 80 1.13 22.01 -2.09
CA LEU A 80 0.58 20.77 -1.54
C LEU A 80 -0.53 21.03 -0.51
N ALA A 81 -0.30 22.01 0.37
CA ALA A 81 -1.28 22.41 1.38
C ALA A 81 -2.54 22.99 0.73
N GLU A 82 -2.41 23.91 -0.23
CA GLU A 82 -3.54 24.48 -0.98
C GLU A 82 -4.32 23.40 -1.74
N THR A 83 -3.61 22.46 -2.37
CA THR A 83 -4.22 21.30 -3.03
C THR A 83 -4.98 20.41 -2.04
N ALA A 84 -4.46 20.21 -0.82
CA ALA A 84 -5.16 19.44 0.20
C ALA A 84 -6.43 20.14 0.69
N LYS A 85 -6.37 21.46 0.89
CA LYS A 85 -7.52 22.27 1.28
C LYS A 85 -8.62 22.26 0.22
N SER A 86 -8.26 22.33 -1.06
CA SER A 86 -9.24 22.29 -2.16
C SER A 86 -9.82 20.88 -2.38
N THR A 87 -8.99 19.83 -2.26
CA THR A 87 -9.43 18.44 -2.46
C THR A 87 -10.28 17.93 -1.28
N TYR A 88 -10.03 18.44 -0.07
CA TYR A 88 -10.68 17.97 1.15
C TYR A 88 -11.24 19.13 2.00
N PRO A 89 -12.23 19.89 1.46
CA PRO A 89 -12.73 21.11 2.11
C PRO A 89 -13.31 20.85 3.51
N GLY A 90 -13.97 19.71 3.74
CA GLY A 90 -14.53 19.34 5.06
C GLY A 90 -13.50 18.91 6.11
N VAL A 91 -12.23 18.72 5.73
CA VAL A 91 -11.13 18.32 6.64
C VAL A 91 -10.21 19.51 6.95
N SER A 92 -10.33 20.57 6.15
CA SER A 92 -9.37 21.66 6.05
C SER A 92 -9.28 22.55 7.31
N ALA A 93 -10.38 22.70 8.05
CA ALA A 93 -10.45 23.65 9.16
C ALA A 93 -9.61 23.22 10.39
N GLU A 94 -9.48 21.92 10.63
CA GLU A 94 -8.82 21.38 11.83
C GLU A 94 -7.36 20.95 11.57
N VAL A 95 -7.02 20.63 10.32
CA VAL A 95 -5.72 20.06 9.98
C VAL A 95 -4.75 21.14 9.47
N ASP A 96 -3.64 21.30 10.17
CA ASP A 96 -2.50 22.10 9.68
C ASP A 96 -1.73 21.33 8.58
N TRP A 97 -2.28 21.38 7.36
CA TRP A 97 -1.68 20.77 6.17
C TRP A 97 -0.27 21.29 5.89
N ARG A 98 0.01 22.57 6.17
CA ARG A 98 1.31 23.19 5.90
C ARG A 98 2.37 22.52 6.76
N ARG A 99 2.14 22.44 8.08
CA ARG A 99 3.05 21.77 9.01
C ARG A 99 3.23 20.28 8.69
N LEU A 100 2.15 19.60 8.31
CA LEU A 100 2.20 18.18 7.94
C LEU A 100 3.10 17.96 6.71
N PHE A 101 2.93 18.77 5.66
CA PHE A 101 3.77 18.66 4.46
C PHE A 101 5.20 19.10 4.72
N THR A 102 5.44 20.16 5.51
CA THR A 102 6.79 20.56 5.94
C THR A 102 7.54 19.38 6.58
N ALA A 103 6.95 18.76 7.61
CA ALA A 103 7.58 17.64 8.30
C ALA A 103 7.90 16.46 7.38
N ARG A 104 7.06 16.23 6.36
CA ARG A 104 7.24 15.15 5.40
C ARG A 104 8.33 15.45 4.37
N ILE A 105 8.34 16.66 3.83
CA ILE A 105 9.40 17.12 2.93
C ILE A 105 10.75 17.12 3.66
N ASP A 106 10.80 17.58 4.91
CA ASP A 106 12.02 17.56 5.73
C ASP A 106 12.60 16.15 5.90
N ARG A 107 11.71 15.16 6.09
CA ARG A 107 12.11 13.76 6.18
C ARG A 107 12.69 13.25 4.86
N ILE A 108 12.03 13.54 3.73
CA ILE A 108 12.50 13.15 2.40
C ILE A 108 13.87 13.77 2.10
N ILE A 109 14.02 15.08 2.35
CA ILE A 109 15.30 15.79 2.16
C ILE A 109 16.38 15.14 3.04
N SER A 110 16.08 14.89 4.31
CA SER A 110 17.03 14.26 5.23
C SER A 110 17.47 12.86 4.78
N ASP A 111 16.52 12.05 4.29
CA ASP A 111 16.79 10.71 3.78
C ASP A 111 17.61 10.76 2.47
N ALA A 112 17.31 11.72 1.59
CA ALA A 112 18.05 11.96 0.35
C ALA A 112 19.49 12.44 0.61
N THR A 113 19.67 13.43 1.48
CA THR A 113 20.99 13.95 1.86
C THR A 113 21.83 12.87 2.54
N ARG A 114 21.23 12.08 3.44
CA ARG A 114 21.93 10.94 4.07
C ARG A 114 22.37 9.92 3.03
N SER A 115 21.53 9.63 2.04
CA SER A 115 21.87 8.68 0.98
C SER A 115 23.04 9.17 0.12
N ARG A 116 23.06 10.45 -0.26
CA ARG A 116 24.14 11.07 -1.05
C ARG A 116 25.48 11.13 -0.31
N LYS A 117 25.48 11.48 1.00
CA LYS A 117 26.71 11.61 1.80
C LYS A 117 27.51 10.31 1.91
N VAL A 118 26.86 9.15 1.84
CA VAL A 118 27.55 7.85 1.96
C VAL A 118 28.22 7.46 0.63
N GLY A 119 28.17 8.31 -0.40
CA GLY A 119 28.69 7.98 -1.74
C GLY A 119 27.96 6.80 -2.37
N MET A 120 26.84 6.39 -1.77
CA MET A 120 26.02 5.32 -2.27
C MET A 120 25.19 5.94 -3.39
N PRO A 121 25.35 5.54 -4.67
CA PRO A 121 24.29 5.79 -5.64
C PRO A 121 23.01 5.33 -4.96
N TYR A 122 21.93 6.12 -5.03
CA TYR A 122 20.67 5.78 -4.39
C TYR A 122 20.33 4.31 -4.71
N ASP A 123 20.60 3.46 -3.72
CA ASP A 123 21.21 2.16 -3.99
C ASP A 123 20.11 1.22 -4.43
N GLU A 124 20.15 0.79 -5.69
CA GLU A 124 19.23 -0.22 -6.21
C GLU A 124 19.16 -1.42 -5.26
N THR A 125 20.25 -1.74 -4.54
CA THR A 125 20.22 -2.76 -3.49
C THR A 125 19.44 -2.34 -2.23
N LYS A 126 19.48 -1.07 -1.80
CA LYS A 126 18.60 -0.55 -0.73
C LYS A 126 17.15 -0.53 -1.18
N ARG A 127 16.85 -0.14 -2.43
CA ARG A 127 15.50 -0.20 -3.00
C ARG A 127 14.99 -1.64 -2.99
N LYS A 128 15.77 -2.58 -3.52
CA LYS A 128 15.47 -4.02 -3.49
C LYS A 128 15.30 -4.55 -2.06
N LYS A 129 16.13 -4.11 -1.11
CA LYS A 129 16.00 -4.48 0.31
C LYS A 129 14.72 -3.93 0.94
N VAL A 130 14.37 -2.66 0.69
CA VAL A 130 13.15 -2.03 1.21
C VAL A 130 11.92 -2.68 0.59
N LEU A 131 11.94 -2.94 -0.72
CA LEU A 131 10.87 -3.65 -1.42
C LEU A 131 10.73 -5.07 -0.87
N LYS A 132 11.81 -5.84 -0.78
CA LYS A 132 11.81 -7.20 -0.20
C LYS A 132 11.28 -7.20 1.23
N LEU A 133 11.67 -6.22 2.05
CA LEU A 133 11.17 -6.07 3.42
C LEU A 133 9.68 -5.71 3.45
N ALA A 134 9.22 -4.85 2.54
CA ALA A 134 7.80 -4.51 2.42
C ALA A 134 6.97 -5.73 2.01
N LEU A 135 7.42 -6.47 0.99
CA LEU A 135 6.80 -7.72 0.53
C LEU A 135 6.76 -8.76 1.64
N HIS A 136 7.87 -8.96 2.36
CA HIS A 136 7.93 -9.85 3.51
C HIS A 136 6.93 -9.43 4.59
N ARG A 137 6.81 -8.13 4.89
CA ARG A 137 5.83 -7.63 5.88
C ARG A 137 4.38 -7.83 5.42
N THR A 138 4.10 -7.65 4.12
CA THR A 138 2.77 -7.91 3.55
C THR A 138 2.43 -9.40 3.67
N LEU A 139 3.35 -10.28 3.26
CA LEU A 139 3.19 -11.72 3.39
C LEU A 139 2.96 -12.13 4.85
N GLN A 140 3.81 -11.64 5.77
CA GLN A 140 3.69 -11.91 7.19
C GLN A 140 2.34 -11.44 7.76
N ARG A 141 1.83 -10.28 7.32
CA ARG A 141 0.50 -9.82 7.72
C ARG A 141 -0.59 -10.76 7.23
N ARG A 142 -0.56 -11.17 5.96
CA ARG A 142 -1.55 -12.11 5.41
C ARG A 142 -1.52 -13.45 6.15
N PHE A 143 -0.34 -13.96 6.47
CA PHE A 143 -0.19 -15.15 7.33
C PHE A 143 -0.83 -14.95 8.70
N GLN A 144 -0.55 -13.82 9.38
CA GLN A 144 -1.16 -13.52 10.66
C GLN A 144 -2.69 -13.44 10.58
N THR A 145 -3.22 -12.80 9.54
CA THR A 145 -4.66 -12.72 9.29
C THR A 145 -5.26 -14.12 9.13
N ALA A 146 -4.69 -14.93 8.25
CA ALA A 146 -5.18 -16.27 7.95
C ALA A 146 -5.09 -17.22 9.17
N CYS A 147 -4.01 -17.16 9.95
CA CYS A 147 -3.90 -17.92 11.20
C CYS A 147 -4.96 -17.49 12.22
N THR A 148 -5.20 -16.18 12.38
CA THR A 148 -6.22 -15.67 13.31
C THR A 148 -7.61 -16.16 12.92
N MET A 149 -7.93 -16.16 11.63
CA MET A 149 -9.19 -16.69 11.14
C MET A 149 -9.30 -18.21 11.31
N LEU A 150 -8.23 -18.96 11.06
CA LEU A 150 -8.19 -20.39 11.29
C LEU A 150 -8.46 -20.74 12.76
N ASP A 151 -7.82 -20.03 13.70
CA ASP A 151 -8.04 -20.19 15.13
C ASP A 151 -9.49 -19.86 15.53
N TYR A 152 -10.05 -18.81 14.93
CA TYR A 152 -11.44 -18.41 15.14
C TYR A 152 -12.43 -19.48 14.64
N CYS A 153 -12.27 -19.97 13.41
CA CYS A 153 -13.11 -21.03 12.84
C CYS A 153 -12.99 -22.33 13.65
N THR A 154 -11.78 -22.71 14.06
CA THR A 154 -11.53 -23.88 14.92
C THR A 154 -12.26 -23.74 16.26
N SER A 155 -12.16 -22.58 16.90
CA SER A 155 -12.79 -22.33 18.22
C SER A 155 -14.32 -22.26 18.15
N SER A 156 -14.89 -21.94 16.99
CA SER A 156 -16.33 -21.83 16.78
C SER A 156 -16.99 -23.09 16.21
N GLY A 157 -16.19 -24.12 15.92
CA GLY A 157 -16.62 -25.38 15.31
C GLY A 157 -17.04 -25.24 13.85
N ASP A 158 -16.46 -24.29 13.13
CA ASP A 158 -16.74 -24.02 11.71
C ASP A 158 -15.75 -24.80 10.82
N GLU A 159 -16.10 -26.04 10.48
CA GLU A 159 -15.24 -26.96 9.72
C GLU A 159 -14.93 -26.45 8.30
N ASP A 160 -15.92 -25.86 7.62
CA ASP A 160 -15.75 -25.29 6.28
C ASP A 160 -14.78 -24.10 6.32
N GLY A 161 -14.93 -23.22 7.32
CA GLY A 161 -13.99 -22.13 7.57
C GLY A 161 -12.58 -22.63 7.84
N VAL A 162 -12.42 -23.70 8.64
CA VAL A 162 -11.12 -24.33 8.90
C VAL A 162 -10.47 -24.83 7.61
N LEU A 163 -11.22 -25.51 6.75
CA LEU A 163 -10.72 -26.00 5.47
C LEU A 163 -10.29 -24.85 4.56
N PHE A 164 -11.13 -23.81 4.42
CA PHE A 164 -10.83 -22.64 3.61
C PHE A 164 -9.58 -21.90 4.10
N TRP A 165 -9.48 -21.58 5.40
CA TRP A 165 -8.33 -20.86 5.93
C TRP A 165 -7.04 -21.68 5.90
N SER A 166 -7.15 -23.00 6.01
CA SER A 166 -6.03 -23.91 5.76
C SER A 166 -5.55 -23.84 4.31
N TYR A 167 -6.49 -23.83 3.35
CA TYR A 167 -6.18 -23.64 1.93
C TYR A 167 -5.52 -22.28 1.65
N ILE A 168 -5.99 -21.19 2.27
CA ILE A 168 -5.37 -19.86 2.16
C ILE A 168 -3.92 -19.89 2.65
N LEU A 169 -3.66 -20.52 3.81
CA LEU A 169 -2.31 -20.61 4.38
C LEU A 169 -1.37 -21.39 3.47
N GLN A 170 -1.84 -22.50 2.89
CA GLN A 170 -1.08 -23.26 1.90
C GLN A 170 -0.81 -22.41 0.65
N SER A 171 -1.83 -21.71 0.16
CA SER A 171 -1.75 -20.80 -0.99
C SER A 171 -0.81 -19.62 -0.78
N LEU A 172 -0.67 -19.11 0.45
CA LEU A 172 0.31 -18.06 0.78
C LEU A 172 1.75 -18.57 0.79
N ASN A 173 1.95 -19.88 0.95
CA ASN A 173 3.28 -20.50 1.03
C ASN A 173 3.87 -20.80 -0.36
N ILE A 174 3.03 -21.11 -1.36
CA ILE A 174 3.44 -21.43 -2.74
C ILE A 174 4.26 -20.30 -3.40
N PRO A 175 3.83 -19.02 -3.38
CA PRO A 175 4.52 -17.95 -4.09
C PRO A 175 5.72 -17.38 -3.33
N GLY A 176 5.82 -17.65 -2.02
CA GLY A 176 6.83 -17.09 -1.12
C GLY A 176 6.88 -15.55 -1.17
N THR A 177 8.05 -14.96 -0.87
CA THR A 177 8.22 -13.49 -0.91
C THR A 177 8.24 -12.92 -2.33
N THR A 178 8.51 -13.76 -3.33
CA THR A 178 8.61 -13.38 -4.75
C THR A 178 7.23 -13.19 -5.38
N GLY A 179 6.22 -13.94 -4.92
CA GLY A 179 4.89 -13.90 -5.53
C GLY A 179 3.86 -13.01 -4.81
N VAL A 180 4.31 -12.13 -3.92
CA VAL A 180 3.46 -11.17 -3.18
C VAL A 180 3.48 -9.78 -3.85
N SER A 181 4.24 -9.64 -4.93
CA SER A 181 4.51 -8.36 -5.59
C SER A 181 3.68 -8.18 -6.86
N ASP A 182 2.58 -7.44 -6.77
CA ASP A 182 1.84 -6.93 -7.94
C ASP A 182 2.58 -5.78 -8.68
N GLU A 183 3.69 -5.28 -8.13
CA GLU A 183 4.36 -4.07 -8.63
C GLU A 183 5.89 -4.23 -8.69
N GLU A 184 6.39 -5.09 -9.57
CA GLU A 184 7.78 -4.96 -10.03
C GLU A 184 7.88 -3.78 -11.00
N THR A 185 8.40 -2.64 -10.55
CA THR A 185 8.72 -1.53 -11.45
C THR A 185 10.00 -1.86 -12.22
N VAL A 186 9.85 -2.34 -13.46
CA VAL A 186 10.98 -2.41 -14.39
C VAL A 186 11.34 -0.98 -14.80
N SER A 187 12.50 -0.51 -14.35
CA SER A 187 13.05 0.76 -14.84
C SER A 187 13.81 0.47 -16.13
N ASP A 188 13.16 0.65 -17.28
CA ASP A 188 13.88 0.71 -18.53
C ASP A 188 14.77 1.97 -18.55
N LYS A 189 16.02 1.81 -19.00
CA LYS A 189 17.05 2.86 -19.02
C LYS A 189 16.72 4.03 -19.97
N ALA A 190 15.62 3.98 -20.70
CA ALA A 190 15.21 4.99 -21.65
C ALA A 190 14.09 5.85 -21.06
N SER A 191 14.47 6.91 -20.33
CA SER A 191 13.80 8.20 -20.01
C SER A 191 12.27 8.34 -19.87
N ILE A 192 11.49 7.27 -19.96
CA ILE A 192 10.03 7.25 -19.89
C ILE A 192 9.70 6.06 -19.01
N SER A 193 9.41 6.30 -17.74
CA SER A 193 8.98 5.27 -16.82
C SER A 193 7.52 4.90 -17.11
N PHE A 194 7.28 3.89 -17.97
CA PHE A 194 5.97 3.28 -18.11
C PHE A 194 5.82 2.11 -17.12
N ARG A 195 4.62 1.97 -16.54
CA ARG A 195 4.28 0.88 -15.63
C ARG A 195 4.02 -0.38 -16.46
N ILE A 196 5.04 -1.19 -16.68
CA ILE A 196 4.81 -2.58 -17.10
C ILE A 196 4.47 -3.34 -15.83
N ILE A 197 3.18 -3.57 -15.59
CA ILE A 197 2.78 -4.70 -14.74
C ILE A 197 3.15 -5.91 -15.58
N LYS A 198 4.34 -6.46 -15.34
CA LYS A 198 4.61 -7.81 -15.81
C LYS A 198 3.70 -8.66 -14.94
N ASP A 199 2.55 -9.06 -15.50
CA ASP A 199 1.86 -10.24 -15.04
C ASP A 199 2.88 -11.37 -15.20
N SER A 200 3.65 -11.60 -14.15
CA SER A 200 4.47 -12.78 -14.07
C SER A 200 3.51 -13.92 -14.32
N ASN A 201 3.78 -14.77 -15.32
CA ASN A 201 2.95 -15.93 -15.65
C ASN A 201 2.72 -16.88 -14.46
N SER A 202 3.34 -16.62 -13.30
CA SER A 202 3.10 -17.27 -12.01
C SER A 202 1.94 -16.68 -11.18
N HIS A 203 1.26 -15.62 -11.64
CA HIS A 203 0.12 -15.01 -10.93
C HIS A 203 -1.20 -15.39 -11.58
N HIS A 204 -1.78 -16.50 -11.13
CA HIS A 204 -3.16 -16.80 -11.47
C HIS A 204 -4.09 -15.71 -10.88
N PRO A 205 -4.99 -15.11 -11.67
CA PRO A 205 -5.84 -14.00 -11.23
C PRO A 205 -6.70 -14.34 -10.00
N ALA A 206 -7.01 -15.63 -9.80
CA ALA A 206 -7.70 -16.10 -8.60
C ALA A 206 -6.95 -15.75 -7.30
N PHE A 207 -5.61 -15.87 -7.26
CA PHE A 207 -4.83 -15.52 -6.06
C PHE A 207 -4.92 -14.04 -5.72
N ARG A 208 -5.07 -13.17 -6.72
CA ARG A 208 -5.20 -11.73 -6.48
C ARG A 208 -6.51 -11.41 -5.76
N ILE A 209 -7.62 -11.99 -6.21
CA ILE A 209 -8.93 -11.84 -5.55
C ILE A 209 -8.86 -12.41 -4.13
N LEU A 210 -8.28 -13.60 -4.00
CA LEU A 210 -8.11 -14.30 -2.73
C LEU A 210 -7.29 -13.48 -1.72
N PHE A 211 -6.13 -12.96 -2.13
CA PHE A 211 -5.27 -12.19 -1.24
C PHE A 211 -5.80 -10.79 -0.94
N GLN A 212 -6.53 -10.18 -1.88
CA GLN A 212 -7.25 -8.93 -1.63
C GLN A 212 -8.31 -9.15 -0.54
N TYR A 213 -9.07 -10.26 -0.60
CA TYR A 213 -10.02 -10.62 0.45
C TYR A 213 -9.33 -10.76 1.83
N VAL A 214 -8.17 -11.42 1.89
CA VAL A 214 -7.37 -11.51 3.14
C VAL A 214 -6.91 -10.14 3.63
N ASP A 215 -6.50 -9.25 2.73
CA ASP A 215 -6.05 -7.90 3.08
C ASP A 215 -7.18 -7.00 3.62
N ASP A 216 -8.42 -7.23 3.17
CA ASP A 216 -9.60 -6.47 3.58
C ASP A 216 -10.22 -6.95 4.90
N LEU A 217 -9.98 -8.20 5.31
CA LEU A 217 -10.55 -8.78 6.53
C LEU A 217 -10.30 -7.97 7.82
N PRO A 218 -9.09 -7.46 8.10
CA PRO A 218 -8.86 -6.62 9.27
C PRO A 218 -9.73 -5.36 9.32
N LEU A 219 -10.22 -4.89 8.16
CA LEU A 219 -11.13 -3.75 8.08
C LEU A 219 -12.59 -4.17 8.31
N LEU A 220 -12.96 -5.36 7.87
CA LEU A 220 -14.31 -5.93 7.98
C LEU A 220 -14.60 -6.44 9.41
N TYR A 221 -13.62 -7.07 10.06
CA TYR A 221 -13.77 -7.71 11.37
C TYR A 221 -12.87 -7.05 12.43
N GLN A 222 -13.10 -5.76 12.68
CA GLN A 222 -12.24 -4.96 13.56
C GLN A 222 -12.10 -5.54 14.97
N ASP A 223 -13.17 -6.14 15.50
CA ASP A 223 -13.19 -6.76 16.83
C ASP A 223 -12.23 -7.96 16.94
N LEU A 224 -12.04 -8.69 15.84
CA LEU A 224 -11.15 -9.85 15.78
C LEU A 224 -9.70 -9.42 15.58
N PHE A 225 -9.49 -8.36 14.79
CA PHE A 225 -8.17 -7.86 14.41
C PHE A 225 -7.74 -6.60 15.16
N GLU A 226 -8.35 -6.30 16.31
CA GLU A 226 -8.01 -5.13 17.11
C GLU A 226 -6.49 -5.04 17.25
N GLN A 227 -5.92 -3.95 16.71
CA GLN A 227 -4.48 -3.75 16.64
C GLN A 227 -3.91 -3.68 18.06
N ARG A 228 -3.51 -4.84 18.60
CA ARG A 228 -2.86 -5.03 19.90
C ARG A 228 -1.50 -4.35 19.89
N GLY A 229 -1.53 -3.03 19.98
CA GLY A 229 -0.42 -2.10 20.15
C GLY A 229 -0.80 -0.91 21.02
N ARG A 230 -2.09 -0.70 21.31
CA ARG A 230 -2.54 0.13 22.42
C ARG A 230 -2.54 -0.77 23.66
N LYS A 231 -1.66 -0.48 24.63
CA LYS A 231 -1.50 -1.22 25.89
C LYS A 231 -2.87 -1.54 26.51
N LEU A 232 -3.35 -2.78 26.36
CA LEU A 232 -4.53 -3.27 27.07
C LEU A 232 -4.07 -4.22 28.17
N LYS A 233 -4.38 -3.84 29.42
CA LYS A 233 -3.93 -4.49 30.65
C LYS A 233 -4.67 -5.78 31.01
N HIS A 234 -5.61 -6.29 30.20
CA HIS A 234 -6.36 -7.49 30.56
C HIS A 234 -6.68 -8.39 29.36
N PRO A 235 -6.58 -9.73 29.51
CA PRO A 235 -7.09 -10.68 28.53
C PRO A 235 -8.62 -10.66 28.53
N ARG A 236 -9.25 -10.49 27.36
CA ARG A 236 -10.69 -10.71 27.17
C ARG A 236 -10.96 -12.14 26.73
N ARG A 237 -11.99 -12.75 27.30
CA ARG A 237 -12.67 -13.95 26.79
C ARG A 237 -13.88 -13.48 25.99
N PHE A 238 -14.07 -13.98 24.78
CA PHE A 238 -15.22 -13.62 23.94
C PHE A 238 -16.36 -14.63 24.15
N PRO A 239 -17.60 -14.18 24.36
CA PRO A 239 -18.78 -15.03 24.22
C PRO A 239 -19.05 -15.27 22.72
N VAL A 240 -19.22 -16.54 22.35
CA VAL A 240 -19.54 -16.95 20.98
C VAL A 240 -20.99 -16.53 20.66
N SER A 241 -21.14 -15.54 19.78
CA SER A 241 -22.45 -15.11 19.25
C SER A 241 -22.72 -15.78 17.89
N ASN A 242 -23.92 -16.33 17.71
CA ASN A 242 -24.32 -17.04 16.49
C ASN A 242 -24.56 -16.14 15.26
N ALA A 243 -24.57 -14.81 15.43
CA ALA A 243 -24.88 -13.88 14.33
C ALA A 243 -23.74 -13.70 13.31
N ALA A 244 -22.49 -14.00 13.68
CA ALA A 244 -21.35 -13.90 12.76
C ALA A 244 -21.25 -15.09 11.79
N LYS A 245 -21.94 -16.20 12.07
CA LYS A 245 -21.86 -17.44 11.26
C LYS A 245 -22.55 -17.31 9.89
N THR A 246 -23.59 -16.50 9.76
CA THR A 246 -24.39 -16.40 8.53
C THR A 246 -23.72 -15.61 7.39
N HIS A 247 -22.87 -14.62 7.70
CA HIS A 247 -22.24 -13.79 6.65
C HIS A 247 -21.03 -14.48 5.99
N ILE A 248 -20.32 -15.34 6.72
CA ILE A 248 -19.17 -16.09 6.22
C ILE A 248 -19.66 -17.18 5.25
N ALA A 249 -20.68 -17.97 5.62
CA ALA A 249 -21.24 -19.03 4.79
C ALA A 249 -21.70 -18.56 3.38
N SER A 250 -22.24 -17.34 3.27
CA SER A 250 -22.68 -16.79 1.98
C SER A 250 -21.53 -16.44 1.03
N LEU A 251 -20.34 -16.12 1.54
CA LEU A 251 -19.15 -15.83 0.72
C LEU A 251 -18.45 -17.13 0.28
N HIS A 252 -18.46 -18.18 1.11
CA HIS A 252 -17.95 -19.50 0.74
C HIS A 252 -18.73 -20.11 -0.43
N HIS A 253 -20.05 -19.94 -0.45
CA HIS A 253 -20.88 -20.52 -1.52
C HIS A 253 -20.59 -19.89 -2.90
N LEU A 254 -20.28 -18.59 -2.95
CA LEU A 254 -19.96 -17.86 -4.18
C LEU A 254 -18.58 -18.22 -4.73
N ALA A 255 -17.56 -18.35 -3.87
CA ALA A 255 -16.21 -18.72 -4.30
C ALA A 255 -16.15 -20.15 -4.87
N PHE A 256 -16.98 -21.07 -4.34
CA PHE A 256 -16.99 -22.47 -4.79
C PHE A 256 -17.85 -22.72 -6.05
N GLN A 257 -18.85 -21.87 -6.31
CA GLN A 257 -19.70 -21.99 -7.51
C GLN A 257 -19.00 -21.49 -8.79
N GLU A 258 -18.07 -20.53 -8.70
CA GLU A 258 -17.34 -20.04 -9.88
C GLU A 258 -16.32 -21.06 -10.42
N GLU A 259 -15.72 -21.92 -9.59
CA GLU A 259 -14.77 -22.94 -10.06
C GLU A 259 -15.44 -24.18 -10.69
N HIS A 260 -16.70 -24.46 -10.37
CA HIS A 260 -17.41 -25.65 -10.86
C HIS A 260 -18.49 -25.35 -11.91
N GLY A 261 -18.73 -24.07 -12.24
CA GLY A 261 -19.83 -23.63 -13.10
C GLY A 261 -19.63 -23.71 -14.62
N GLN A 262 -18.48 -24.19 -15.14
CA GLN A 262 -18.18 -24.15 -16.59
C GLN A 262 -17.87 -25.50 -17.27
N CYS A 263 -18.16 -26.64 -16.65
CA CYS A 263 -17.99 -27.95 -17.29
C CYS A 263 -19.32 -28.70 -17.47
N SER A 264 -20.29 -28.08 -18.16
CA SER A 264 -21.42 -28.80 -18.76
C SER A 264 -21.36 -28.69 -20.28
N GLY A 265 -20.24 -29.18 -20.84
CA GLY A 265 -20.07 -29.45 -22.26
C GLY A 265 -20.02 -30.96 -22.47
N SER A 266 -21.13 -31.52 -22.91
CA SER A 266 -21.27 -32.92 -23.32
C SER A 266 -20.31 -33.23 -24.49
N GLY A 267 -19.40 -34.18 -24.30
CA GLY A 267 -18.65 -34.75 -25.42
C GLY A 267 -17.40 -35.53 -25.02
N GLY A 268 -17.55 -36.85 -24.93
CA GLY A 268 -16.58 -37.86 -25.39
C GLY A 268 -15.16 -37.88 -24.80
N ASP A 269 -14.88 -38.97 -24.07
CA ASP A 269 -13.64 -39.75 -24.12
C ASP A 269 -12.29 -38.99 -24.13
N THR A 270 -11.65 -38.91 -22.96
CA THR A 270 -10.40 -39.63 -22.62
C THR A 270 -9.75 -38.96 -21.39
N CYS A 271 -9.55 -39.74 -20.33
CA CYS A 271 -8.69 -39.36 -19.20
C CYS A 271 -7.23 -39.22 -19.68
N PRO A 272 -6.53 -38.20 -19.16
CA PRO A 272 -5.23 -38.51 -18.57
C PRO A 272 -5.04 -37.88 -17.19
N SER A 273 -4.66 -38.77 -16.27
CA SER A 273 -3.66 -38.62 -15.21
C SER A 273 -3.69 -37.41 -14.28
N ARG A 274 -4.04 -37.70 -13.02
CA ARG A 274 -3.35 -37.32 -11.77
C ARG A 274 -2.22 -36.30 -11.94
N PHE A 275 -2.46 -35.08 -11.45
CA PHE A 275 -1.42 -34.29 -10.82
C PHE A 275 -1.41 -34.62 -9.32
N VAL A 276 -0.33 -35.26 -8.88
CA VAL A 276 0.11 -35.28 -7.49
C VAL A 276 1.06 -34.10 -7.37
N TYR A 277 0.74 -33.14 -6.50
CA TYR A 277 1.70 -32.19 -5.96
C TYR A 277 2.31 -32.78 -4.70
#